data_AF-A0A2D9X1C5-F1
#
_entry.id   AF-A0A2D9X1C5-F1
#
_cell.length_a   1.000
_cell.length_b   1.000
_cell.length_c   1.000
_cell.angle_alpha   90.00
_cell.angle_beta   90.00
_cell.angle_gamma   90.00
#
_symmetry.space_group_name_H-M   'P 1'
#
loop_
_entity.id
_entity.type
_entity.pdbx_description
1 polymer ?
#
loop_
_entity_poly.entity_id
_entity_poly.type
_entity_poly.pdbx_seq_one_letter_code
_entity_poly.pdbx_strand_id
1 'polypeptide(L)'
;MSQFFKSDQVQQQLQDIFNTYQEVAIHTGRLGLMSKSEKIEHIEDCEDLIEKQKLFYTRLCLSAQTDNEAADMKTRVNAMCEAFGFKDLADCMDNMVKTLADAKEKELDKP
;
A
#
# COMPACT_ATOMS: atom_id res chain seq x y z
N MET A 1 -2.92 9.56 20.81
CA MET A 1 -3.59 8.27 20.56
C MET A 1 -5.09 8.48 20.65
N SER A 2 -5.63 9.01 19.56
CA SER A 2 -7.04 9.29 19.34
C SER A 2 -7.89 8.01 19.31
N GLN A 3 -9.21 8.17 19.29
CA GLN A 3 -10.14 7.02 19.26
C GLN A 3 -9.95 6.17 18.00
N PHE A 4 -9.58 6.78 16.87
CA PHE A 4 -9.26 6.05 15.65
C PHE A 4 -8.09 5.07 15.85
N PHE A 5 -6.95 5.53 16.37
CA PHE A 5 -5.76 4.68 16.57
C PHE A 5 -5.88 3.70 17.74
N LYS A 6 -6.84 3.92 18.63
CA LYS A 6 -7.17 3.00 19.73
C LYS A 6 -8.12 1.87 19.33
N SER A 7 -8.72 1.94 18.15
CA SER A 7 -9.61 0.89 17.67
C SER A 7 -8.83 -0.41 17.43
N ASP A 8 -9.29 -1.51 18.03
CA ASP A 8 -8.71 -2.84 17.83
C ASP A 8 -8.65 -3.21 16.34
N GLN A 9 -9.68 -2.86 15.58
CA GLN A 9 -9.71 -3.08 14.13
C GLN A 9 -8.61 -2.31 13.40
N VAL A 10 -8.36 -1.06 13.79
CA VAL A 10 -7.31 -0.22 13.18
C VAL A 10 -5.92 -0.75 13.55
N GLN A 11 -5.72 -1.18 14.80
CA GLN A 11 -4.46 -1.76 15.25
C GLN A 11 -4.16 -3.08 14.55
N GLN A 12 -5.16 -3.97 14.43
CA GLN A 12 -5.02 -5.21 13.69
C GLN A 12 -4.69 -4.94 12.22
N GLN A 13 -5.40 -4.01 11.58
CA GLN A 13 -5.12 -3.64 10.20
C GLN A 13 -3.68 -3.10 10.02
N LEU A 14 -3.20 -2.26 10.94
CA LEU A 14 -1.83 -1.75 10.89
C LEU A 14 -0.80 -2.87 11.05
N GLN A 15 -1.06 -3.83 11.92
CA GLN A 15 -0.21 -5.00 12.09
C GLN A 15 -0.21 -5.87 10.83
N ASP A 16 -1.36 -6.09 10.21
CA ASP A 16 -1.49 -6.86 8.97
C ASP A 16 -0.73 -6.19 7.82
N ILE A 17 -0.87 -4.86 7.65
CA ILE A 17 -0.10 -4.08 6.67
C ILE A 17 1.40 -4.23 6.92
N PHE A 18 1.84 -4.16 8.18
CA PHE A 18 3.24 -4.28 8.53
C PHE A 18 3.80 -5.67 8.22
N ASN A 19 3.06 -6.73 8.54
CA ASN A 19 3.47 -8.11 8.27
C ASN A 19 3.59 -8.36 6.76
N THR A 20 2.57 -7.99 5.98
CA THR A 20 2.61 -8.11 4.52
C THR A 20 3.75 -7.29 3.91
N TYR A 21 4.00 -6.08 4.42
CA TYR A 21 5.15 -5.28 3.99
C TYR A 21 6.48 -5.99 4.23
N GLN A 22 6.66 -6.63 5.39
CA GLN A 22 7.90 -7.37 5.67
C GLN A 22 8.11 -8.52 4.69
N GLU A 23 7.05 -9.28 4.39
CA GLU A 23 7.08 -10.39 3.43
C GLU A 23 7.48 -9.90 2.03
N VAL A 24 6.81 -8.86 1.53
CA VAL A 24 7.13 -8.21 0.26
C VAL A 24 8.58 -7.72 0.24
N ALA A 25 9.02 -6.99 1.27
CA ALA A 25 10.35 -6.39 1.31
C ALA A 25 11.48 -7.43 1.30
N ILE A 26 11.31 -8.59 1.96
CA ILE A 26 12.29 -9.69 1.96
C ILE A 26 12.50 -10.22 0.54
N HIS A 27 11.45 -10.24 -0.28
CA HIS A 27 11.47 -10.79 -1.62
C HIS A 27 12.01 -9.82 -2.67
N THR A 28 11.92 -8.50 -2.45
CA THR A 28 12.44 -7.49 -3.39
C THR A 28 13.93 -7.66 -3.70
N GLY A 29 14.76 -8.02 -2.72
CA GLY A 29 16.21 -8.17 -2.91
C GLY A 29 16.63 -9.33 -3.83
N ARG A 30 15.75 -10.32 -4.03
CA ARG A 30 15.99 -11.49 -4.90
C ARG A 30 15.20 -11.44 -6.21
N LEU A 31 14.53 -10.32 -6.53
CA LEU A 31 13.65 -10.18 -7.69
C LEU A 31 14.32 -10.57 -9.02
N GLY A 32 15.61 -10.25 -9.19
CA GLY A 32 16.38 -10.60 -10.39
C GLY A 32 16.64 -12.11 -10.57
N LEU A 33 16.54 -12.90 -9.48
CA LEU A 33 16.78 -14.34 -9.45
C LEU A 33 15.48 -15.16 -9.49
N MET A 34 14.32 -14.52 -9.33
CA MET A 34 13.03 -15.18 -9.32
C MET A 34 12.66 -15.73 -10.71
N SER A 35 12.05 -16.90 -10.71
CA SER A 35 11.34 -17.45 -11.87
C SER A 35 10.14 -16.57 -12.24
N LYS A 36 9.58 -16.81 -13.43
CA LYS A 36 8.37 -16.11 -13.91
C LYS A 36 7.20 -16.25 -12.93
N SER A 37 6.96 -17.45 -12.41
CA SER A 37 5.88 -17.68 -11.43
C SER A 37 6.11 -16.93 -10.13
N GLU A 38 7.35 -16.95 -9.60
CA GLU A 38 7.70 -16.23 -8.36
C GLU A 38 7.59 -14.71 -8.53
N LYS A 39 7.89 -14.17 -9.73
CA LYS A 39 7.68 -12.74 -10.02
C LYS A 39 6.20 -12.38 -10.05
N ILE A 40 5.37 -13.23 -10.65
CA ILE A 40 3.93 -13.02 -10.68
C ILE A 40 3.35 -13.06 -9.27
N GLU A 41 3.73 -14.04 -8.45
CA GLU A 41 3.34 -14.15 -7.04
C GLU A 41 3.79 -12.90 -6.26
N HIS A 42 5.03 -12.44 -6.44
CA HIS A 42 5.51 -11.23 -5.79
C HIS A 42 4.74 -9.96 -6.20
N ILE A 43 4.29 -9.88 -7.47
CA ILE A 43 3.42 -8.79 -7.91
C ILE A 43 2.07 -8.87 -7.21
N GLU A 44 1.49 -10.06 -7.09
CA GLU A 44 0.22 -10.28 -6.37
C GLU A 44 0.33 -9.91 -4.88
N ASP A 45 1.45 -10.22 -4.23
CA ASP A 45 1.72 -9.80 -2.85
C ASP A 45 1.79 -8.27 -2.72
N CYS A 46 2.39 -7.60 -3.71
CA CYS A 46 2.44 -6.14 -3.76
C CYS A 46 1.03 -5.55 -3.96
N GLU A 47 0.20 -6.16 -4.80
CA GLU A 47 -1.20 -5.75 -5.02
C GLU A 47 -2.01 -5.88 -3.72
N ASP A 48 -1.89 -7.00 -3.00
CA ASP A 48 -2.56 -7.20 -1.69
C ASP A 48 -2.12 -6.17 -0.66
N LEU A 49 -0.81 -5.88 -0.56
CA LEU A 49 -0.30 -4.83 0.32
C LEU A 49 -0.94 -3.46 0.02
N ILE A 50 -1.01 -3.08 -1.25
CA ILE A 50 -1.60 -1.81 -1.68
C ILE A 50 -3.10 -1.78 -1.37
N GLU A 51 -3.82 -2.89 -1.53
CA GLU A 51 -5.24 -2.97 -1.17
C GLU A 51 -5.47 -2.75 0.33
N LYS A 52 -4.66 -3.37 1.20
CA LYS A 52 -4.74 -3.16 2.65
C LYS A 52 -4.47 -1.69 3.01
N GLN A 53 -3.48 -1.07 2.36
CA GLN A 53 -3.15 0.35 2.52
C GLN A 53 -4.28 1.27 2.04
N LYS A 54 -4.92 0.98 0.90
CA LYS A 54 -6.10 1.71 0.39
C LYS A 54 -7.25 1.67 1.39
N LEU A 55 -7.52 0.51 1.96
CA LEU A 55 -8.56 0.34 2.96
C LEU A 55 -8.26 1.17 4.22
N PHE A 56 -7.01 1.15 4.70
CA PHE A 56 -6.60 1.97 5.85
C PHE A 56 -6.73 3.47 5.55
N TYR A 57 -6.23 3.91 4.39
CA TYR A 57 -6.29 5.31 3.99
C TYR A 57 -7.74 5.82 3.86
N THR A 58 -8.65 4.97 3.35
CA THR A 58 -10.07 5.29 3.29
C THR A 58 -10.66 5.51 4.69
N ARG A 59 -10.36 4.62 5.64
CA ARG A 59 -10.78 4.77 7.04
C ARG A 59 -10.20 6.03 7.67
N LEU A 60 -8.92 6.30 7.44
CA LEU A 60 -8.25 7.50 7.89
C LEU A 60 -8.92 8.77 7.36
N CYS A 61 -9.29 8.79 6.07
CA CYS A 61 -10.00 9.91 5.45
C CYS A 61 -11.37 10.17 6.07
N LEU A 62 -12.11 9.12 6.43
CA LEU A 62 -13.40 9.25 7.10
C LEU A 62 -13.23 9.78 8.53
N SER A 63 -12.27 9.24 9.28
CA SER A 63 -12.01 9.67 10.66
C SER A 63 -11.44 11.09 10.76
N ALA A 64 -10.68 11.55 9.77
CA ALA A 64 -10.15 12.90 9.70
C ALA A 64 -11.22 14.02 9.75
N GLN A 65 -12.50 13.70 9.50
CA GLN A 65 -13.60 14.68 9.63
C GLN A 65 -13.92 15.04 11.08
N THR A 66 -13.61 14.16 12.03
CA THR A 66 -13.99 14.32 13.45
C THR A 66 -12.82 14.15 14.41
N ASP A 67 -11.64 13.79 13.91
CA ASP A 67 -10.46 13.46 14.71
C ASP A 67 -9.22 14.20 14.16
N ASN A 68 -8.72 15.16 14.94
CA ASN A 68 -7.57 15.99 14.56
C ASN A 68 -6.29 15.17 14.35
N GLU A 69 -6.06 14.11 15.14
CA GLU A 69 -4.84 13.29 15.01
C GLU A 69 -4.87 12.47 13.70
N ALA A 70 -6.06 12.01 13.30
CA ALA A 70 -6.29 11.38 12.01
C ALA A 70 -6.12 12.37 10.85
N ALA A 71 -6.63 13.61 11.00
CA ALA A 71 -6.44 14.67 10.01
C ALA A 71 -4.96 15.02 9.81
N ASP A 72 -4.18 15.10 10.89
CA ASP A 72 -2.74 15.36 10.84
C ASP A 72 -1.97 14.21 10.17
N MET A 73 -2.35 12.95 10.44
CA MET A 73 -1.74 11.81 9.74
C MET A 73 -2.08 11.83 8.25
N LYS A 74 -3.35 12.07 7.88
CA LYS A 74 -3.76 12.17 6.47
C LYS A 74 -2.95 13.24 5.74
N THR A 75 -2.79 14.41 6.36
CA THR A 75 -2.03 15.52 5.78
C THR A 75 -0.57 15.14 5.53
N ARG A 76 0.09 14.51 6.51
CA ARG A 76 1.47 14.05 6.35
C ARG A 76 1.62 13.01 5.24
N VAL A 77 0.71 12.04 5.19
CA VAL A 77 0.71 10.98 4.17
C VAL A 77 0.51 11.56 2.76
N ASN A 78 -0.42 12.52 2.60
CA ASN A 78 -0.63 13.18 1.33
C ASN A 78 0.57 14.03 0.91
N ALA A 79 1.17 14.78 1.83
CA ALA A 79 2.35 15.60 1.53
C ALA A 79 3.54 14.75 1.03
N MET A 80 3.69 13.52 1.54
CA MET A 80 4.69 12.58 1.01
C MET A 80 4.40 12.21 -0.44
N CYS A 81 3.13 12.01 -0.81
CA CYS A 81 2.74 11.66 -2.18
C CYS A 81 2.86 12.85 -3.14
N GLU A 82 2.51 14.04 -2.68
CA GLU A 82 2.68 15.31 -3.42
C GLU A 82 4.15 15.57 -3.76
N ALA A 83 5.08 15.22 -2.86
CA ALA A 83 6.51 15.31 -3.13
C ALA A 83 6.98 14.43 -4.31
N PHE A 84 6.22 13.36 -4.63
CA PHE A 84 6.46 12.50 -5.80
C PHE A 84 5.58 12.87 -7.01
N GLY A 85 4.84 13.98 -6.94
CA GLY A 85 4.02 14.49 -8.04
C GLY A 85 2.61 13.89 -8.12
N PHE A 86 2.17 13.15 -7.10
CA PHE A 86 0.80 12.62 -7.02
C PHE A 86 -0.11 13.59 -6.29
N LYS A 87 -1.40 13.58 -6.60
CA LYS A 87 -2.37 14.45 -5.93
C LYS A 87 -2.56 14.12 -4.45
N ASP A 88 -2.64 12.83 -4.14
CA ASP A 88 -2.82 12.28 -2.80
C ASP A 88 -2.38 10.81 -2.78
N LEU A 89 -2.50 10.15 -1.63
CA LEU A 89 -2.10 8.74 -1.53
C LEU A 89 -3.00 7.82 -2.38
N ALA A 90 -4.27 8.14 -2.58
CA ALA A 90 -5.15 7.31 -3.41
C ALA A 90 -4.69 7.32 -4.88
N ASP A 91 -4.40 8.52 -5.42
CA ASP A 91 -3.83 8.67 -6.76
C ASP A 91 -2.48 7.95 -6.89
N CYS A 92 -1.59 8.09 -5.89
CA CYS A 92 -0.32 7.36 -5.85
C CYS A 92 -0.52 5.83 -5.92
N MET A 93 -1.40 5.28 -5.07
CA MET A 93 -1.69 3.84 -5.04
C MET A 93 -2.35 3.35 -6.34
N ASP A 94 -3.21 4.14 -6.98
CA ASP A 94 -3.82 3.79 -8.28
C ASP A 94 -2.77 3.69 -9.39
N ASN A 95 -1.77 4.57 -9.39
CA ASN A 95 -0.66 4.50 -10.33
C ASN A 95 0.29 3.32 -10.03
N MET A 96 0.50 2.98 -8.76
CA MET A 96 1.25 1.77 -8.38
C MET A 96 0.57 0.50 -8.89
N VAL A 97 -0.74 0.35 -8.69
CA VAL A 97 -1.50 -0.82 -9.18
C VAL A 97 -1.41 -0.93 -10.71
N LYS A 98 -1.56 0.18 -11.44
CA LYS A 98 -1.38 0.17 -12.91
C LYS A 98 0.02 -0.30 -13.32
N THR A 99 1.05 0.18 -12.63
CA THR A 99 2.44 -0.22 -12.90
C THR A 99 2.66 -1.72 -12.66
N LEU A 100 2.06 -2.27 -11.61
CA LEU A 100 2.11 -3.69 -11.30
C LEU A 100 1.35 -4.53 -12.34
N ALA A 101 0.16 -4.08 -12.76
CA ALA A 101 -0.62 -4.75 -13.81
C ALA A 101 0.17 -4.82 -15.13
N ASP A 102 0.76 -3.71 -15.56
CA ASP A 102 1.61 -3.67 -16.75
C ASP A 102 2.84 -4.58 -16.63
N ALA A 103 3.43 -4.69 -15.42
CA ALA A 103 4.55 -5.58 -15.16
C ALA A 103 4.12 -7.05 -15.22
N LYS A 104 2.95 -7.38 -14.68
CA LYS A 104 2.37 -8.74 -14.69
C LYS A 104 2.09 -9.20 -16.12
N GLU A 105 1.48 -8.35 -16.94
CA GLU A 105 1.23 -8.62 -18.37
C GLU A 105 2.54 -8.91 -19.11
N LYS A 106 3.58 -8.08 -18.90
CA LYS A 106 4.91 -8.30 -19.49
C LYS A 106 5.56 -9.60 -19.05
N GLU A 107 5.39 -10.05 -17.81
CA GLU A 107 5.90 -11.35 -17.39
C GLU A 107 5.10 -12.49 -18.04
N LEU A 108 3.78 -12.35 -18.17
CA LEU A 108 2.91 -13.34 -18.84
C LEU A 108 3.25 -13.49 -20.33
N ASP A 109 3.57 -12.41 -21.03
CA ASP A 109 3.91 -12.40 -22.46
C ASP A 109 5.31 -12.94 -22.78
N LYS A 110 6.20 -13.03 -21.78
CA LYS A 110 7.54 -13.62 -21.98
C LYS A 110 7.40 -15.14 -22.26
N PRO A 111 8.02 -15.64 -23.34
CA PRO A 111 7.99 -17.07 -23.70
C PRO A 111 8.69 -17.97 -22.67
#